data_AF-A0A2D0IFQ2-F1
#
_entry.id   AF-A0A2D0IFQ2-F1
#
_cell.length_a   1.000
_cell.length_b   1.000
_cell.length_c   1.000
_cell.angle_alpha   90.00
_cell.angle_beta   90.00
_cell.angle_gamma   90.00
#
_symmetry.space_group_name_H-M   'P 1'
#
loop_
_entity.id
_entity.type
_entity.pdbx_description
1 polymer ?
#
loop_
_entity_poly.entity_id
_entity_poly.type
_entity_poly.pdbx_seq_one_letter_code
_entity_poly.pdbx_strand_id
1 'polypeptide(L)'
;MRGQVRAKELSAVRAGPRIRRSASVDGVGARLLEAYAALAERGEHLFAGLLGGATPKQWAHYPEDDAIDASRGYQWFYHSHSPEDRPGSSEHGHIHLFARRPLWGRRLRSKSERAFAGLCGDPVSDAHTRHLLAIGFDAKGLPVSLFTVNSWVTGDLMLGADLTMELLESMELDTGHPEVDAVVEATIRMCLAELSELMAARDKSLAAHVGPDKLGDSSLELLSEIAVDLDAKLAIQGD
;
A
#
# COMPACT_ATOMS: atom_id res chain seq x y z
N MET A 1 5.67 22.87 -71.16
CA MET A 1 4.33 22.62 -70.54
C MET A 1 4.57 22.55 -69.04
N ARG A 2 4.16 23.56 -68.25
CA ARG A 2 2.87 23.64 -67.55
C ARG A 2 2.60 22.35 -66.74
N GLY A 3 2.51 22.34 -65.42
CA GLY A 3 2.52 23.43 -64.45
C GLY A 3 2.65 22.92 -63.00
N GLN A 4 2.93 23.87 -62.09
CA GLN A 4 2.76 23.73 -60.65
C GLN A 4 1.29 23.44 -60.32
N VAL A 5 1.04 22.55 -59.34
CA VAL A 5 -0.22 22.54 -58.58
C VAL A 5 0.09 22.42 -57.09
N ARG A 6 -0.62 23.27 -56.34
CA ARG A 6 -0.46 23.69 -54.94
C ARG A 6 -0.78 22.60 -53.92
N ALA A 7 -0.22 22.80 -52.72
CA ALA A 7 -0.72 22.28 -51.46
C ALA A 7 -2.21 22.61 -51.24
N LYS A 8 -2.97 21.63 -50.75
CA LYS A 8 -4.22 21.85 -50.03
C LYS A 8 -4.32 20.89 -48.83
N GLU A 9 -4.84 21.49 -47.77
CA GLU A 9 -4.91 21.10 -46.38
C GLU A 9 -5.76 19.86 -46.04
N LEU A 10 -5.38 19.25 -44.89
CA LEU A 10 -6.20 18.79 -43.77
C LEU A 10 -7.44 17.90 -44.05
N SER A 11 -7.40 16.66 -43.55
CA SER A 11 -8.47 16.18 -42.64
C SER A 11 -8.07 14.97 -41.78
N ALA A 12 -8.14 15.20 -40.47
CA ALA A 12 -8.72 14.34 -39.44
C ALA A 12 -8.17 12.91 -39.23
N VAL A 13 -7.11 12.82 -38.42
CA VAL A 13 -6.88 11.64 -37.57
C VAL A 13 -8.01 11.58 -36.55
N ARG A 14 -8.80 10.50 -36.60
CA ARG A 14 -9.83 10.20 -35.60
C ARG A 14 -9.15 10.02 -34.24
N ALA A 15 -9.43 10.93 -33.31
CA ALA A 15 -9.11 10.74 -31.90
C ALA A 15 -9.88 9.53 -31.38
N GLY A 16 -9.16 8.54 -30.86
CA GLY A 16 -9.73 7.47 -30.04
C GLY A 16 -10.38 8.03 -28.77
N PRO A 17 -11.10 7.19 -28.00
CA PRO A 17 -11.78 7.62 -26.79
C PRO A 17 -10.79 8.29 -25.85
N ARG A 18 -10.98 9.59 -25.59
CA ARG A 18 -10.27 10.31 -24.52
C ARG A 18 -10.61 9.62 -23.22
N ILE A 19 -9.64 8.95 -22.61
CA ILE A 19 -9.70 8.53 -21.22
C ILE A 19 -10.03 9.79 -20.41
N ARG A 20 -11.18 9.79 -19.75
CA ARG A 20 -11.53 10.85 -18.80
C ARG A 20 -10.49 10.78 -17.68
N ARG A 21 -9.57 11.75 -17.61
CA ARG A 21 -8.78 11.98 -16.40
C ARG A 21 -9.78 12.18 -15.25
N SER A 22 -9.74 11.27 -14.28
CA SER A 22 -10.55 11.35 -13.07
C SER A 22 -10.04 12.51 -12.21
N ALA A 23 -10.91 13.44 -11.86
CA ALA A 23 -10.61 14.67 -11.10
C ALA A 23 -10.19 14.44 -9.63
N SER A 24 -9.70 13.24 -9.27
CA SER A 24 -9.37 12.84 -7.90
C SER A 24 -7.87 12.60 -7.65
N VAL A 25 -7.03 12.64 -8.69
CA VAL A 25 -5.60 12.32 -8.61
C VAL A 25 -4.76 13.57 -8.35
N ASP A 26 -5.14 14.71 -8.92
CA ASP A 26 -4.38 15.97 -8.87
C ASP A 26 -4.20 16.54 -7.45
N GLY A 27 -5.08 16.18 -6.50
CA GLY A 27 -4.96 16.61 -5.10
C GLY A 27 -4.12 15.67 -4.22
N VAL A 28 -3.90 14.42 -4.64
CA VAL A 28 -3.19 13.43 -3.83
C VAL A 28 -1.70 13.72 -3.80
N GLY A 29 -1.11 13.99 -4.97
CA GLY A 29 0.30 14.37 -5.08
C GLY A 29 0.61 15.66 -4.32
N ALA A 30 -0.31 16.64 -4.37
CA ALA A 30 -0.18 17.88 -3.61
C ALA A 30 -0.13 17.63 -2.09
N ARG A 31 -1.03 16.79 -1.54
CA ARG A 31 -1.03 16.45 -0.11
C ARG A 31 0.25 15.73 0.33
N LEU A 32 0.78 14.85 -0.51
CA LEU A 32 2.07 14.18 -0.25
C LEU A 32 3.21 15.21 -0.14
N LEU A 33 3.27 16.12 -1.13
CA LEU A 33 4.29 17.17 -1.17
C LEU A 33 4.15 18.15 0.00
N GLU A 34 2.91 18.53 0.37
CA GLU A 34 2.63 19.37 1.54
C GLU A 34 3.09 18.71 2.84
N ALA A 35 2.84 17.41 3.02
CA ALA A 35 3.28 16.67 4.21
C ALA A 35 4.81 16.68 4.35
N TYR A 36 5.53 16.35 3.27
CA TYR A 36 7.00 16.39 3.30
C TYR A 36 7.58 17.80 3.39
N ALA A 37 6.93 18.80 2.77
CA ALA A 37 7.35 20.19 2.89
C ALA A 37 7.23 20.67 4.35
N ALA A 38 6.12 20.36 5.02
CA ALA A 38 5.93 20.71 6.43
C ALA A 38 6.95 20.03 7.36
N LEU A 39 7.30 18.77 7.09
CA LEU A 39 8.37 18.06 7.81
C LEU A 39 9.73 18.71 7.56
N ALA A 40 10.04 19.04 6.30
CA ALA A 40 11.30 19.66 5.92
C ALA A 40 11.47 21.06 6.53
N GLU A 41 10.40 21.87 6.60
CA GLU A 41 10.40 23.18 7.27
C GLU A 41 10.78 23.08 8.76
N ARG A 42 10.41 21.97 9.41
CA ARG A 42 10.77 21.68 10.81
C ARG A 42 12.10 20.93 10.95
N GLY A 43 12.70 20.48 9.85
CA GLY A 43 13.88 19.62 9.87
C GLY A 43 13.62 18.24 10.49
N GLU A 44 12.39 17.74 10.37
CA GLU A 44 11.93 16.50 11.00
C GLU A 44 11.87 15.34 10.00
N HIS A 45 12.17 14.14 10.48
CA HIS A 45 11.91 12.89 9.76
C HIS A 45 10.43 12.49 9.90
N LEU A 46 9.86 11.78 8.92
CA LEU A 46 8.46 11.33 8.96
C LEU A 46 8.09 10.61 10.25
N PHE A 47 8.99 9.76 10.76
CA PHE A 47 8.78 9.00 12.01
C PHE A 47 9.36 9.67 13.26
N ALA A 48 9.82 10.93 13.18
CA ALA A 48 10.46 11.59 14.32
C ALA A 48 9.53 11.66 15.55
N GLY A 49 8.25 12.00 15.32
CA GLY A 49 7.24 12.05 16.39
C GLY A 49 6.93 10.68 17.00
N LEU A 50 7.01 9.60 16.22
CA LEU A 50 6.79 8.23 16.71
C LEU A 50 7.95 7.73 17.57
N LEU A 51 9.18 8.07 17.17
CA LEU A 51 10.39 7.55 17.78
C LEU A 51 10.89 8.41 18.94
N GLY A 52 10.37 9.62 19.12
CA GLY A 52 10.79 10.53 20.19
C GLY A 52 12.29 10.85 20.15
N GLY A 53 12.90 10.82 18.96
CA GLY A 53 14.35 11.01 18.76
C GLY A 53 15.23 9.80 19.10
N ALA A 54 14.65 8.66 19.49
CA ALA A 54 15.39 7.42 19.71
C ALA A 54 15.60 6.64 18.39
N THR A 55 16.63 5.80 18.36
CA THR A 55 16.76 4.77 17.33
C THR A 55 15.67 3.72 17.55
N PRO A 56 14.93 3.30 16.50
CA PRO A 56 13.91 2.28 16.67
C PRO A 56 14.54 0.98 17.18
N LYS A 57 13.98 0.46 18.28
CA LYS A 57 14.27 -0.88 18.74
C LYS A 57 13.71 -1.88 17.73
N GLN A 58 14.58 -2.76 17.26
CA GLN A 58 14.24 -3.83 16.33
C GLN A 58 13.01 -4.63 16.80
N TRP A 59 12.09 -4.90 15.87
CA TRP A 59 10.82 -5.61 16.10
C TRP A 59 9.80 -4.92 17.03
N ALA A 60 10.14 -3.78 17.63
CA ALA A 60 9.18 -3.03 18.43
C ALA A 60 8.24 -2.25 17.50
N HIS A 61 6.97 -2.19 17.90
CA HIS A 61 5.96 -1.41 17.22
C HIS A 61 6.03 0.06 17.64
N TYR A 62 5.75 0.93 16.70
CA TYR A 62 5.60 2.37 16.91
C TYR A 62 4.33 2.88 16.23
N PRO A 63 3.42 3.54 16.97
CA PRO A 63 3.44 3.67 18.44
C PRO A 63 3.29 2.31 19.14
N GLU A 64 3.59 2.24 20.44
CA GLU A 64 3.62 0.98 21.22
C GLU A 64 2.27 0.24 21.21
N ASP A 65 1.16 0.99 21.21
CA ASP A 65 -0.21 0.46 21.19
C ASP A 65 -0.82 0.38 19.77
N ASP A 66 0.01 0.53 18.74
CA ASP A 66 -0.36 0.75 17.34
C ASP A 66 -1.20 2.03 17.12
N ALA A 67 -1.13 2.59 15.91
CA ALA A 67 -1.93 3.75 15.53
C ALA A 67 -3.30 3.27 15.06
N ILE A 68 -4.38 3.67 15.73
CA ILE A 68 -5.73 3.12 15.50
C ILE A 68 -6.73 4.24 15.20
N ASP A 69 -7.30 4.24 13.99
CA ASP A 69 -8.52 5.00 13.69
C ASP A 69 -9.73 4.13 14.06
N ALA A 70 -10.23 4.33 15.29
CA ALA A 70 -11.38 3.58 15.79
C ALA A 70 -12.68 3.91 15.04
N SER A 71 -12.77 5.08 14.42
CA SER A 71 -13.99 5.56 13.74
C SER A 71 -14.15 4.94 12.36
N ARG A 72 -13.05 4.84 11.61
CA ARG A 72 -13.02 4.26 10.25
C ARG A 72 -12.57 2.80 10.25
N GLY A 73 -11.97 2.33 11.35
CA GLY A 73 -11.61 0.93 11.54
C GLY A 73 -10.30 0.53 10.87
N TYR A 74 -9.37 1.45 10.69
CA TYR A 74 -8.02 1.17 10.21
C TYR A 74 -7.03 1.18 11.37
N GLN A 75 -5.93 0.45 11.19
CA GLN A 75 -4.83 0.39 12.14
C GLN A 75 -3.53 0.25 11.38
N TRP A 76 -2.47 0.85 11.90
CA TRP A 76 -1.13 0.60 11.41
C TRP A 76 -0.10 0.65 12.54
N PHE A 77 1.03 0.01 12.33
CA PHE A 77 2.22 0.23 13.16
C PHE A 77 3.45 0.29 12.26
N TYR A 78 4.44 1.08 12.68
CA TYR A 78 5.77 1.10 12.10
C TYR A 78 6.70 0.19 12.91
N HIS A 79 7.58 -0.55 12.24
CA HIS A 79 8.72 -1.22 12.89
C HIS A 79 9.94 -1.28 11.96
N SER A 80 11.10 -1.60 12.53
CA SER A 80 12.34 -1.75 11.79
C SER A 80 13.01 -3.10 12.09
N HIS A 81 13.70 -3.62 11.08
CA HIS A 81 14.58 -4.77 11.20
C HIS A 81 16.02 -4.33 11.47
N SER A 82 16.87 -5.26 11.89
CA SER A 82 18.30 -5.01 11.88
C SER A 82 18.83 -5.14 10.45
N PRO A 83 19.89 -4.42 10.07
CA PRO A 83 20.56 -4.64 8.79
C PRO A 83 21.05 -6.07 8.57
N GLU A 84 21.27 -6.83 9.67
CA GLU A 84 21.67 -8.23 9.64
C GLU A 84 20.53 -9.17 9.22
N ASP A 85 19.27 -8.84 9.56
CA ASP A 85 18.10 -9.61 9.12
C ASP A 85 17.79 -9.38 7.64
N ARG A 86 18.13 -8.20 7.13
CA ARG A 86 17.87 -7.79 5.73
C ARG A 86 19.16 -7.29 5.05
N PRO A 87 20.14 -8.17 4.82
CA PRO A 87 21.41 -7.77 4.23
C PRO A 87 21.23 -7.22 2.82
N GLY A 88 21.73 -6.00 2.59
CA GLY A 88 21.62 -5.30 1.31
C GLY A 88 20.32 -4.51 1.13
N SER A 89 19.42 -4.53 2.12
CA SER A 89 18.24 -3.66 2.13
C SER A 89 18.63 -2.22 2.49
N SER A 90 18.11 -1.25 1.75
CA SER A 90 18.17 0.19 2.08
C SER A 90 16.98 0.64 2.93
N GLU A 91 16.19 -0.31 3.43
CA GLU A 91 15.01 -0.07 4.24
C GLU A 91 15.40 0.45 5.63
N HIS A 92 14.78 1.55 6.04
CA HIS A 92 14.81 2.07 7.40
C HIS A 92 13.82 1.32 8.30
N GLY A 93 12.66 0.99 7.75
CA GLY A 93 11.63 0.15 8.35
C GLY A 93 10.38 0.19 7.48
N HIS A 94 9.29 -0.40 7.97
CA HIS A 94 8.03 -0.41 7.26
C HIS A 94 6.83 -0.24 8.17
N ILE A 95 5.75 0.21 7.55
CA ILE A 95 4.42 0.21 8.16
C ILE A 95 3.70 -1.06 7.75
N HIS A 96 3.10 -1.77 8.71
CA HIS A 96 2.04 -2.73 8.42
C HIS A 96 0.67 -2.07 8.57
N LEU A 97 -0.21 -2.25 7.58
CA LEU A 97 -1.55 -1.67 7.54
C LEU A 97 -2.61 -2.77 7.69
N PHE A 98 -3.62 -2.50 8.52
CA PHE A 98 -4.65 -3.45 8.90
C PHE A 98 -6.05 -2.85 8.80
N ALA A 99 -7.02 -3.71 8.46
CA ALA A 99 -8.44 -3.42 8.61
C ALA A 99 -9.00 -4.11 9.86
N ARG A 100 -9.75 -3.37 10.68
CA ARG A 100 -10.44 -3.89 11.86
C ARG A 100 -11.83 -4.40 11.51
N ARG A 101 -12.37 -5.25 12.40
CA ARG A 101 -13.62 -6.00 12.21
C ARG A 101 -14.83 -5.25 11.65
N PRO A 102 -15.10 -3.96 11.99
CA PRO A 102 -16.21 -3.22 11.40
C PRO A 102 -16.17 -3.12 9.87
N LEU A 103 -14.97 -3.10 9.27
CA LEU A 103 -14.79 -2.97 7.82
C LEU A 103 -15.15 -4.25 7.06
N TRP A 104 -14.88 -5.42 7.61
CA TRP A 104 -14.94 -6.69 6.87
C TRP A 104 -15.88 -7.75 7.45
N GLY A 105 -16.29 -7.66 8.72
CA GLY A 105 -16.97 -8.75 9.43
C GLY A 105 -18.25 -9.25 8.74
N ARG A 106 -19.08 -8.34 8.21
CA ARG A 106 -20.29 -8.70 7.44
C ARG A 106 -19.96 -9.17 6.02
N ARG A 107 -18.84 -8.72 5.47
CA ARG A 107 -18.40 -8.94 4.08
C ARG A 107 -17.76 -10.31 3.86
N LEU A 108 -17.31 -11.00 4.92
CA LEU A 108 -16.83 -12.39 4.86
C LEU A 108 -17.84 -13.39 4.27
N ARG A 109 -19.12 -13.03 4.23
CA ARG A 109 -20.18 -13.82 3.57
C ARG A 109 -20.27 -13.59 2.07
N SER A 110 -19.41 -12.78 1.47
CA SER A 110 -19.37 -12.64 0.02
C SER A 110 -18.87 -13.93 -0.63
N LYS A 111 -19.11 -14.09 -1.94
CA LYS A 111 -18.60 -15.23 -2.69
C LYS A 111 -17.07 -15.19 -2.82
N SER A 112 -16.51 -14.00 -3.05
CA SER A 112 -15.07 -13.79 -3.20
C SER A 112 -14.32 -14.12 -1.91
N GLU A 113 -14.81 -13.65 -0.76
CA GLU A 113 -14.14 -13.92 0.52
C GLU A 113 -14.20 -15.39 0.92
N ARG A 114 -15.30 -16.11 0.63
CA ARG A 114 -15.33 -17.57 0.82
C ARG A 114 -14.36 -18.31 -0.09
N ALA A 115 -14.22 -17.86 -1.34
CA ALA A 115 -13.27 -18.48 -2.27
C ALA A 115 -11.83 -18.26 -1.81
N PHE A 116 -11.52 -17.04 -1.34
CA PHE A 116 -10.22 -16.73 -0.77
C PHE A 116 -9.93 -17.50 0.52
N ALA A 117 -10.91 -17.62 1.43
CA ALA A 117 -10.78 -18.46 2.62
C ALA A 117 -10.45 -19.92 2.24
N GLY A 118 -11.14 -20.49 1.25
CA GLY A 118 -10.86 -21.85 0.76
C GLY A 118 -9.46 -21.98 0.14
N LEU A 119 -8.98 -20.96 -0.58
CA LEU A 119 -7.60 -20.89 -1.09
C LEU A 119 -6.56 -20.96 0.05
N CYS A 120 -6.89 -20.35 1.19
CA CYS A 120 -6.10 -20.32 2.42
C CYS A 120 -6.33 -21.53 3.34
N GLY A 121 -7.16 -22.51 2.95
CA GLY A 121 -7.44 -23.70 3.75
C GLY A 121 -8.51 -23.50 4.83
N ASP A 122 -9.43 -22.55 4.63
CA ASP A 122 -10.52 -22.19 5.56
C ASP A 122 -10.04 -21.96 7.00
N PRO A 123 -9.08 -21.03 7.21
CA PRO A 123 -8.46 -20.85 8.52
C PRO A 123 -9.46 -20.35 9.56
N VAL A 124 -9.34 -20.89 10.77
CA VAL A 124 -10.06 -20.39 11.95
C VAL A 124 -9.12 -19.49 12.73
N SER A 125 -9.54 -18.25 12.98
CA SER A 125 -8.77 -17.28 13.76
C SER A 125 -9.71 -16.36 14.53
N ASP A 126 -9.32 -16.04 15.77
CA ASP A 126 -9.94 -15.05 16.64
C ASP A 126 -9.41 -13.62 16.40
N ALA A 127 -8.43 -13.45 15.51
CA ALA A 127 -7.88 -12.17 15.09
C ALA A 127 -8.96 -11.12 14.77
N HIS A 128 -8.81 -9.94 15.37
CA HIS A 128 -9.71 -8.80 15.20
C HIS A 128 -9.32 -7.87 14.06
N THR A 129 -8.15 -8.09 13.49
CA THR A 129 -7.54 -7.36 12.38
C THR A 129 -7.36 -8.26 11.17
N ARG A 130 -7.16 -7.62 10.02
CA ARG A 130 -6.80 -8.27 8.78
C ARG A 130 -5.69 -7.46 8.13
N HIS A 131 -4.56 -8.10 7.87
CA HIS A 131 -3.44 -7.45 7.21
C HIS A 131 -3.82 -7.11 5.77
N LEU A 132 -3.62 -5.84 5.39
CA LEU A 132 -3.89 -5.34 4.03
C LEU A 132 -2.61 -5.41 3.20
N LEU A 133 -1.56 -4.73 3.64
CA LEU A 133 -0.23 -4.69 3.05
C LEU A 133 0.77 -4.01 3.99
N ALA A 134 2.03 -4.04 3.62
CA ALA A 134 3.08 -3.24 4.23
C ALA A 134 3.70 -2.24 3.24
N ILE A 135 4.19 -1.12 3.78
CA ILE A 135 4.86 -0.04 3.04
C ILE A 135 6.29 0.08 3.57
N GLY A 136 7.29 -0.21 2.73
CA GLY A 136 8.71 -0.05 3.04
C GLY A 136 9.16 1.38 2.86
N PHE A 137 9.98 1.89 3.78
CA PHE A 137 10.52 3.24 3.75
C PHE A 137 12.05 3.24 3.70
N ASP A 138 12.64 4.18 2.96
CA ASP A 138 14.07 4.42 2.97
C ASP A 138 14.53 5.21 4.20
N ALA A 139 15.85 5.44 4.31
CA ALA A 139 16.47 6.22 5.40
C ALA A 139 16.03 7.70 5.49
N LYS A 140 15.31 8.22 4.50
CA LYS A 140 14.75 9.58 4.50
C LYS A 140 13.25 9.58 4.83
N GLY A 141 12.66 8.41 5.02
CA GLY A 141 11.25 8.25 5.31
C GLY A 141 10.38 8.34 4.06
N LEU A 142 10.93 8.05 2.87
CA LEU A 142 10.19 7.98 1.61
C LEU A 142 9.71 6.54 1.36
N PRO A 143 8.44 6.32 0.96
CA PRO A 143 7.96 5.02 0.49
C PRO A 143 8.74 4.52 -0.71
N VAL A 144 9.29 3.31 -0.62
CA VAL A 144 10.11 2.66 -1.67
C VAL A 144 9.61 1.29 -2.10
N SER A 145 8.74 0.65 -1.31
CA SER A 145 8.13 -0.61 -1.69
C SER A 145 6.74 -0.80 -1.07
N LEU A 146 5.93 -1.61 -1.74
CA LEU A 146 4.65 -2.13 -1.23
C LEU A 146 4.72 -3.65 -1.29
N PHE A 147 4.37 -4.32 -0.21
CA PHE A 147 4.45 -5.77 -0.15
C PHE A 147 3.37 -6.41 0.71
N THR A 148 3.17 -7.71 0.51
CA THR A 148 2.26 -8.50 1.32
C THR A 148 3.02 -9.66 1.94
N VAL A 149 2.67 -9.96 3.19
CA VAL A 149 3.31 -11.02 3.97
C VAL A 149 2.29 -12.09 4.33
N ASN A 150 2.79 -13.28 4.64
CA ASN A 150 1.97 -14.39 5.08
C ASN A 150 1.47 -14.19 6.53
N SER A 151 0.43 -14.95 6.89
CA SER A 151 -0.26 -14.80 8.18
C SER A 151 0.64 -15.03 9.39
N TRP A 152 1.59 -15.96 9.33
CA TRP A 152 2.52 -16.20 10.43
C TRP A 152 3.37 -14.98 10.80
N VAL A 153 3.61 -14.06 9.85
CA VAL A 153 4.42 -12.84 10.07
C VAL A 153 3.69 -11.86 10.99
N THR A 154 2.38 -11.74 10.84
CA THR A 154 1.56 -10.76 11.57
C THR A 154 0.73 -11.36 12.69
N GLY A 155 0.58 -12.70 12.71
CA GLY A 155 -0.41 -13.38 13.56
C GLY A 155 -1.86 -13.16 13.11
N ASP A 156 -2.07 -12.42 12.01
CA ASP A 156 -3.38 -12.07 11.47
C ASP A 156 -3.71 -12.82 10.17
N LEU A 157 -4.99 -12.81 9.81
CA LEU A 157 -5.42 -13.29 8.49
C LEU A 157 -5.46 -12.16 7.46
N MET A 158 -5.61 -12.54 6.20
CA MET A 158 -5.79 -11.62 5.07
C MET A 158 -7.25 -11.60 4.59
N LEU A 159 -7.60 -10.57 3.81
CA LEU A 159 -8.83 -10.53 3.02
C LEU A 159 -8.52 -10.86 1.55
N GLY A 160 -9.52 -11.29 0.80
CA GLY A 160 -9.39 -11.49 -0.64
C GLY A 160 -8.98 -10.21 -1.36
N ALA A 161 -8.39 -10.35 -2.56
CA ALA A 161 -7.90 -9.22 -3.34
C ALA A 161 -9.00 -8.16 -3.57
N ASP A 162 -10.20 -8.57 -3.98
CA ASP A 162 -11.32 -7.67 -4.26
C ASP A 162 -11.67 -6.78 -3.06
N LEU A 163 -11.83 -7.37 -1.87
CA LEU A 163 -12.19 -6.61 -0.68
C LEU A 163 -11.01 -5.78 -0.17
N THR A 164 -9.78 -6.28 -0.28
CA THR A 164 -8.59 -5.51 0.07
C THR A 164 -8.51 -4.24 -0.78
N MET A 165 -8.72 -4.35 -2.10
CA MET A 165 -8.72 -3.20 -3.01
C MET A 165 -9.85 -2.22 -2.68
N GLU A 166 -11.07 -2.69 -2.44
CA GLU A 166 -12.20 -1.81 -2.06
C GLU A 166 -11.88 -0.99 -0.80
N LEU A 167 -11.26 -1.61 0.21
CA LEU A 167 -10.87 -0.94 1.45
C LEU A 167 -9.72 0.05 1.25
N LEU A 168 -8.76 -0.24 0.37
CA LEU A 168 -7.64 0.65 0.07
C LEU A 168 -8.07 1.84 -0.79
N GLU A 169 -8.96 1.64 -1.77
CA GLU A 169 -9.48 2.69 -2.65
C GLU A 169 -10.29 3.75 -1.89
N SER A 170 -11.02 3.32 -0.86
CA SER A 170 -11.88 4.17 -0.03
C SER A 170 -11.22 4.62 1.27
N MET A 171 -9.95 4.29 1.49
CA MET A 171 -9.26 4.55 2.75
C MET A 171 -9.11 6.05 3.05
N GLU A 172 -9.49 6.39 4.27
CA GLU A 172 -9.17 7.64 4.95
C GLU A 172 -8.73 7.26 6.36
N LEU A 173 -7.69 7.92 6.86
CA LEU A 173 -7.02 7.67 8.12
C LEU A 173 -7.13 8.91 9.02
N ASP A 174 -7.38 8.65 10.29
CA ASP A 174 -7.35 9.64 11.37
C ASP A 174 -6.85 8.93 12.63
N THR A 175 -5.57 8.57 12.62
CA THR A 175 -4.94 7.78 13.69
C THR A 175 -4.30 8.64 14.77
N GLY A 176 -4.38 9.97 14.62
CA GLY A 176 -3.66 10.93 15.47
C GLY A 176 -2.23 11.25 15.00
N HIS A 177 -1.82 10.72 13.83
CA HIS A 177 -0.50 10.92 13.24
C HIS A 177 -0.64 11.48 11.80
N PRO A 178 -1.03 12.75 11.65
CA PRO A 178 -1.53 13.27 10.38
C PRO A 178 -0.51 13.24 9.24
N GLU A 179 0.79 13.45 9.50
CA GLU A 179 1.81 13.35 8.45
C GLU A 179 2.00 11.92 7.96
N VAL A 180 1.99 10.94 8.87
CA VAL A 180 2.12 9.52 8.51
C VAL A 180 0.87 9.06 7.77
N ASP A 181 -0.31 9.41 8.28
CA ASP A 181 -1.60 9.11 7.65
C ASP A 181 -1.65 9.67 6.22
N ALA A 182 -1.24 10.94 6.02
CA ALA A 182 -1.22 11.59 4.71
C ALA A 182 -0.27 10.88 3.73
N VAL A 183 0.93 10.49 4.17
CA VAL A 183 1.90 9.76 3.32
C VAL A 183 1.39 8.36 2.96
N VAL A 184 0.82 7.63 3.92
CA VAL A 184 0.24 6.30 3.70
C VAL A 184 -0.91 6.40 2.69
N GLU A 185 -1.89 7.26 2.93
CA GLU A 185 -3.02 7.45 2.02
C GLU A 185 -2.58 7.85 0.61
N ALA A 186 -1.65 8.80 0.51
CA ALA A 186 -1.20 9.29 -0.78
C ALA A 186 -0.47 8.21 -1.57
N THR A 187 0.39 7.44 -0.90
CA THR A 187 1.10 6.30 -1.51
C THR A 187 0.11 5.27 -2.05
N ILE A 188 -0.87 4.87 -1.23
CA ILE A 188 -1.91 3.91 -1.64
C ILE A 188 -2.69 4.42 -2.86
N ARG A 189 -3.17 5.67 -2.80
CA ARG A 189 -3.97 6.28 -3.88
C ARG A 189 -3.17 6.42 -5.18
N MET A 190 -1.88 6.72 -5.10
CA MET A 190 -1.01 6.86 -6.29
C MET A 190 -0.61 5.49 -6.89
N CYS A 191 -0.70 4.42 -6.11
CA CYS A 191 -0.30 3.07 -6.50
C CYS A 191 -1.48 2.10 -6.70
N LEU A 192 -2.73 2.57 -6.81
CA LEU A 192 -3.91 1.68 -6.93
C LEU A 192 -3.82 0.69 -8.11
N ALA A 193 -3.26 1.11 -9.24
CA ALA A 193 -3.07 0.23 -10.38
C ALA A 193 -2.09 -0.91 -10.06
N GLU A 194 -0.93 -0.56 -9.49
CA GLU A 194 0.09 -1.53 -9.10
C GLU A 194 -0.35 -2.40 -7.91
N LEU A 195 -1.17 -1.86 -7.01
CA LEU A 195 -1.76 -2.61 -5.90
C LEU A 195 -2.66 -3.74 -6.39
N SER A 196 -3.41 -3.53 -7.48
CA SER A 196 -4.17 -4.61 -8.11
C SER A 196 -3.25 -5.75 -8.59
N GLU A 197 -2.07 -5.42 -9.12
CA GLU A 197 -1.07 -6.42 -9.54
C GLU A 197 -0.42 -7.10 -8.32
N LEU A 198 -0.12 -6.35 -7.26
CA LEU A 198 0.42 -6.85 -6.01
C LEU A 198 -0.52 -7.87 -5.35
N MET A 199 -1.83 -7.58 -5.30
CA MET A 199 -2.83 -8.49 -4.73
C MET A 199 -3.02 -9.75 -5.60
N ALA A 200 -3.00 -9.61 -6.92
CA ALA A 200 -3.06 -10.76 -7.83
C ALA A 200 -1.82 -11.67 -7.68
N ALA A 201 -0.63 -11.08 -7.53
CA ALA A 201 0.61 -11.81 -7.29
C ALA A 201 0.60 -12.55 -5.95
N ARG A 202 0.08 -11.92 -4.88
CA ARG A 202 -0.11 -12.54 -3.56
C ARG A 202 -0.98 -13.79 -3.65
N ASP A 203 -2.16 -13.66 -4.25
CA ASP A 203 -3.12 -14.76 -4.35
C ASP A 203 -2.56 -15.91 -5.21
N LYS A 204 -1.78 -15.58 -6.25
CA LYS A 204 -1.06 -16.56 -7.07
C LYS A 204 0.03 -17.29 -6.27
N SER A 205 0.79 -16.58 -5.44
CA SER A 205 1.81 -17.17 -4.56
C SER A 205 1.18 -18.18 -3.60
N LEU A 206 0.08 -17.78 -2.96
CA LEU A 206 -0.71 -18.66 -2.10
C LEU A 206 -1.26 -19.88 -2.89
N ALA A 207 -1.78 -19.69 -4.10
CA ALA A 207 -2.30 -20.80 -4.90
C ALA A 207 -1.23 -21.81 -5.33
N ALA A 208 -0.01 -21.33 -5.62
CA ALA A 208 1.11 -22.16 -6.03
C ALA A 208 1.72 -22.96 -4.88
N HIS A 209 1.57 -22.49 -3.64
CA HIS A 209 2.12 -23.17 -2.47
C HIS A 209 1.25 -24.37 -2.05
N VAL A 210 1.81 -25.57 -2.12
CA VAL A 210 1.14 -26.84 -1.79
C VAL A 210 1.68 -27.35 -0.46
N GLY A 211 0.89 -27.22 0.61
CA GLY A 211 1.26 -27.65 1.96
C GLY A 211 0.06 -27.64 2.92
N PRO A 212 0.09 -28.45 3.99
CA PRO A 212 -1.04 -28.60 4.92
C PRO A 212 -1.27 -27.37 5.82
N ASP A 213 -0.26 -26.50 5.98
CA ASP A 213 -0.35 -25.25 6.76
C ASP A 213 0.37 -24.10 6.05
N LYS A 214 -0.16 -23.72 4.88
CA LYS A 214 0.39 -22.64 4.05
C LYS A 214 0.51 -21.31 4.80
N LEU A 215 -0.44 -21.03 5.69
CA LEU A 215 -0.47 -19.77 6.44
C LEU A 215 0.55 -19.74 7.60
N GLY A 216 0.91 -20.91 8.12
CA GLY A 216 1.96 -21.10 9.13
C GLY A 216 3.36 -21.38 8.56
N ASP A 217 3.53 -21.53 7.25
CA ASP A 217 4.82 -21.89 6.65
C ASP A 217 5.80 -20.70 6.65
N SER A 218 6.81 -20.78 7.54
CA SER A 218 7.84 -19.75 7.69
C SER A 218 8.80 -19.62 6.50
N SER A 219 8.80 -20.58 5.57
CA SER A 219 9.54 -20.45 4.29
C SER A 219 8.83 -19.51 3.30
N LEU A 220 7.55 -19.23 3.53
CA LEU A 220 6.73 -18.33 2.74
C LEU A 220 6.46 -17.06 3.56
N GLU A 221 7.47 -16.20 3.70
CA GLU A 221 7.35 -14.90 4.39
C GLU A 221 6.65 -13.86 3.50
N LEU A 222 7.29 -13.56 2.36
CA LEU A 222 6.86 -12.55 1.40
C LEU A 222 5.99 -13.20 0.31
N LEU A 223 4.76 -12.72 0.16
CA LEU A 223 3.81 -13.25 -0.83
C LEU A 223 3.86 -12.49 -2.16
N SER A 224 4.09 -11.18 -2.10
CA SER A 224 4.30 -10.31 -3.26
C SER A 224 4.96 -9.00 -2.84
N GLU A 225 5.68 -8.37 -3.77
CA GLU A 225 6.33 -7.07 -3.57
C GLU A 225 6.43 -6.31 -4.90
N ILE A 226 6.30 -4.99 -4.81
CA ILE A 226 6.58 -4.04 -5.90
C ILE A 226 7.42 -2.88 -5.36
N ALA A 227 8.29 -2.35 -6.23
CA ALA A 227 8.99 -1.10 -5.95
C ALA A 227 8.05 0.10 -6.18
N VAL A 228 8.23 1.16 -5.39
CA VAL A 228 7.50 2.42 -5.51
C VAL A 228 8.45 3.51 -5.96
N ASP A 229 8.05 4.25 -6.99
CA ASP A 229 8.72 5.46 -7.45
C ASP A 229 7.69 6.61 -7.44
N LEU A 230 7.61 7.33 -6.32
CA LEU A 230 6.66 8.43 -6.16
C LEU A 230 7.03 9.64 -7.02
N ASP A 231 8.32 9.85 -7.32
CA ASP A 231 8.76 10.95 -8.19
C ASP A 231 8.24 10.75 -9.62
N ALA A 232 8.38 9.53 -10.16
CA ALA A 232 7.81 9.20 -11.47
C ALA A 232 6.28 9.35 -11.48
N LYS A 233 5.61 8.98 -10.38
CA LYS A 233 4.16 9.13 -10.24
C LYS A 233 3.72 10.60 -10.21
N LEU A 234 4.45 11.46 -9.50
CA LEU A 234 4.18 12.89 -9.44
C LEU A 234 4.42 13.58 -10.79
N ALA A 235 5.47 13.18 -11.53
CA ALA A 235 5.78 13.74 -12.84
C ALA A 235 4.63 13.52 -13.85
N ILE A 236 3.97 12.37 -13.81
CA ILE A 236 2.84 12.03 -14.70
C ILE A 236 1.58 12.86 -14.37
N GLN A 237 1.45 13.34 -13.13
CA GLN A 237 0.32 14.17 -12.69
C GLN A 237 0.47 15.65 -13.07
N GLY A 238 1.70 16.13 -13.32
CA GLY A 238 2.00 17.53 -13.60
C GLY A 238 1.82 17.97 -15.06
N ASP A 239 1.66 17.03 -16.00
CA ASP A 239 1.36 17.27 -17.42
C ASP A 239 -0.15 17.27 -17.70
#